data_AF-A0A0B8PDF7-F1
#
_entry.id   AF-A0A0B8PDF7-F1
#
_cell.length_a   1.000
_cell.length_b   1.000
_cell.length_c   1.000
_cell.angle_alpha   90.00
_cell.angle_beta   90.00
_cell.angle_gamma   90.00
#
_symmetry.space_group_name_H-M   'P 1'
#
loop_
_entity.id
_entity.type
_entity.pdbx_description
1 polymer ?
#
loop_
_entity_poly.entity_id
_entity_poly.type
_entity_poly.pdbx_seq_one_letter_code
_entity_poly.pdbx_strand_id
1 'polypeptide(L)'
;MIVATEFGRTVKQNGTQGTDHGTASMMMLAGGKLKNGGEVLGQWPGLKQEQLFKGRDLAPTSNMYDWIAGSLADHWQVNESQLRKLIG
;
A
#
# COMPACT_ATOMS: atom_id res chain seq x y z
N MET A 1 7.15 -9.85 -9.18
CA MET A 1 7.72 -9.76 -7.83
C MET A 1 6.98 -8.67 -7.07
N ILE A 2 6.64 -8.94 -5.81
CA ILE A 2 6.02 -7.98 -4.90
C ILE A 2 6.96 -7.83 -3.71
N VAL A 3 7.26 -6.59 -3.32
CA VAL A 3 8.01 -6.26 -2.10
C VAL A 3 7.19 -5.24 -1.33
N ALA A 4 6.92 -5.50 -0.06
CA ALA A 4 6.14 -4.62 0.79
C ALA A 4 6.83 -4.43 2.15
N THR A 5 6.63 -3.25 2.75
CA THR A 5 6.98 -3.03 4.15
C THR A 5 6.07 -3.86 5.05
N GLU A 6 6.63 -4.49 6.09
CA GLU A 6 5.85 -5.24 7.09
C GLU A 6 5.00 -4.31 7.98
N PHE A 7 5.53 -3.14 8.33
CA PHE A 7 4.86 -2.15 9.18
C PHE A 7 4.94 -0.76 8.57
N GLY A 8 3.92 0.05 8.84
CA GLY A 8 3.96 1.47 8.52
C GLY A 8 4.52 2.32 9.66
N ARG A 9 4.80 3.60 9.36
CA ARG A 9 5.33 4.58 10.32
C ARG A 9 4.40 5.79 10.44
N THR A 10 4.48 6.50 11.56
CA THR A 10 3.79 7.79 11.74
C THR A 10 4.43 8.86 10.84
N VAL A 11 3.64 9.86 10.39
CA VAL A 11 4.19 11.06 9.76
C VAL A 11 4.82 11.97 10.81
N LYS A 12 4.19 12.05 11.99
CA LYS A 12 4.67 12.85 13.11
C LYS A 12 5.89 12.21 13.79
N GLN A 13 6.90 13.02 14.07
CA GLN A 13 8.07 12.64 14.86
C GLN A 13 7.69 12.35 16.32
N ASN A 14 8.33 11.35 16.92
CA ASN A 14 8.13 10.96 18.32
C ASN A 14 9.10 11.68 19.27
N GLY A 15 9.00 11.41 20.57
CA GLY A 15 9.80 12.07 21.61
C GLY A 15 11.31 11.75 21.57
N THR A 16 11.74 10.74 20.81
CA THR A 16 13.16 10.35 20.66
C THR A 16 13.75 10.77 19.32
N GLN A 17 13.07 11.68 18.60
CA GLN A 17 13.46 12.14 17.28
C GLN A 17 13.39 11.08 16.16
N GLY A 18 12.66 9.99 16.39
CA GLY A 18 12.29 9.01 15.38
C GLY A 18 10.82 9.12 14.99
N THR A 19 10.26 7.99 14.55
CA THR A 19 8.82 7.81 14.30
C THR A 19 8.30 6.65 15.14
N ASP A 20 6.99 6.49 15.24
CA ASP A 20 6.36 5.32 15.85
C ASP A 20 5.75 4.41 14.78
N HIS A 21 5.20 3.27 15.20
CA HIS A 21 4.35 2.45 14.33
C HIS A 21 3.12 3.27 13.90
N GLY A 22 2.84 3.24 12.59
CA GLY A 22 1.75 3.97 11.98
C GLY A 22 1.32 3.33 10.66
N THR A 23 0.66 4.11 9.81
CA THR A 23 0.03 3.60 8.58
C THR A 23 0.79 3.93 7.29
N ALA A 24 1.81 4.78 7.33
CA ALA A 24 2.59 5.11 6.13
C ALA A 24 3.45 3.90 5.75
N SER A 25 3.07 3.21 4.66
CA SER A 25 3.71 2.01 4.15
C SER A 25 4.00 2.14 2.65
N MET A 26 4.80 1.22 2.11
CA MET A 26 5.14 1.16 0.69
C MET A 26 5.06 -0.28 0.19
N MET A 27 4.55 -0.45 -1.03
CA MET A 27 4.65 -1.69 -1.80
C MET A 27 5.17 -1.39 -3.20
N MET A 28 6.08 -2.23 -3.68
CA MET A 28 6.65 -2.17 -5.02
C MET A 28 6.27 -3.41 -5.83
N LEU A 29 5.87 -3.19 -7.07
CA LEU A 29 5.64 -4.22 -8.07
C LEU A 29 6.76 -4.15 -9.11
N ALA A 30 7.35 -5.30 -9.45
CA ALA A 30 8.38 -5.39 -10.48
C ALA A 30 8.19 -6.65 -11.34
N GLY A 31 8.35 -6.51 -12.67
CA GLY A 31 8.31 -7.61 -13.62
C GLY A 31 8.04 -7.14 -15.06
N GLY A 32 8.45 -7.94 -16.05
CA GLY A 32 8.38 -7.58 -17.48
C GLY A 32 6.97 -7.48 -18.07
N LYS A 33 5.92 -7.86 -17.34
CA LYS A 33 4.51 -7.66 -17.74
C LYS A 33 3.95 -6.30 -17.32
N LEU A 34 4.67 -5.53 -16.49
CA LEU A 34 4.22 -4.19 -16.12
C LEU A 34 4.33 -3.27 -17.35
N LYS A 35 3.22 -2.62 -17.70
CA LYS A 35 3.16 -1.74 -18.87
C LYS A 35 4.10 -0.54 -18.74
N ASN A 36 4.10 0.07 -17.55
CA ASN A 36 4.90 1.24 -17.21
C ASN A 36 5.70 0.98 -15.92
N GLY A 37 6.82 1.69 -15.77
CA GLY A 37 7.62 1.73 -14.54
C GLY A 37 7.88 3.17 -14.11
N GLY A 38 8.35 3.37 -12.87
CA GLY A 38 8.66 4.70 -12.33
C GLY A 38 7.45 5.52 -11.89
N GLU A 39 6.27 4.91 -11.82
CA GLU A 39 5.03 5.56 -11.38
C GLU A 39 4.70 5.21 -9.92
N VAL A 40 4.17 6.18 -9.19
CA VAL A 40 3.53 5.96 -7.89
C VAL A 40 2.04 5.76 -8.13
N LEU A 41 1.57 4.54 -7.91
CA LEU A 41 0.16 4.18 -8.06
C LEU A 41 -0.62 4.43 -6.77
N GLY A 42 -1.93 4.59 -6.90
CA GLY A 42 -2.84 4.91 -5.81
C GLY A 42 -3.09 6.41 -5.65
N GLN A 43 -3.71 6.78 -4.53
CA GLN A 43 -4.00 8.18 -4.22
C GLN A 43 -3.03 8.68 -3.15
N TRP A 44 -2.39 9.82 -3.41
CA TRP A 44 -1.58 10.53 -2.42
C TRP A 44 -2.47 11.50 -1.63
N PRO A 45 -2.68 11.28 -0.31
CA PRO A 45 -3.56 12.14 0.47
C PRO A 45 -2.92 13.50 0.80
N GLY A 46 -1.59 13.61 0.72
CA GLY A 46 -0.84 14.77 1.19
C GLY A 46 -0.42 14.67 2.65
N LEU A 47 0.29 15.71 3.13
CA LEU A 47 0.87 15.77 4.49
C LEU A 47 0.37 16.96 5.31
N LYS A 48 -0.61 17.73 4.80
CA LYS A 48 -1.22 18.81 5.59
C LYS A 48 -1.97 18.21 6.77
N GLN A 49 -2.08 18.95 7.87
CA GLN A 49 -2.64 18.46 9.12
C GLN A 49 -4.06 17.88 8.96
N GLU A 50 -4.89 18.52 8.15
CA GLU A 50 -6.26 18.13 7.82
C GLU A 50 -6.35 16.90 6.89
N GLN A 51 -5.25 16.53 6.23
CA GLN A 51 -5.15 15.35 5.36
C GLN A 51 -4.68 14.10 6.11
N LEU A 52 -4.14 14.28 7.32
CA LEU A 52 -3.62 13.18 8.12
C LEU A 52 -4.74 12.43 8.84
N PHE A 53 -4.64 11.11 8.86
CA PHE A 53 -5.52 10.29 9.68
C PHE A 53 -5.26 10.59 11.16
N LYS A 54 -6.32 11.02 11.85
CA LYS A 54 -6.28 11.46 13.25
C LYS A 54 -5.21 12.54 13.52
N GLY A 55 -4.83 13.32 12.51
CA GLY A 55 -3.83 14.38 12.64
C GLY A 55 -2.40 13.89 12.94
N ARG A 56 -2.09 12.62 12.70
CA ARG A 56 -0.80 12.00 13.08
C ARG A 56 -0.23 11.06 12.02
N ASP A 57 -1.09 10.28 11.40
CA ASP A 57 -0.75 9.18 10.50
C ASP A 57 -1.03 9.58 9.04
N LEU A 58 -0.27 9.02 8.07
CA LEU A 58 -0.61 9.19 6.66
C LEU A 58 -1.94 8.51 6.39
N ALA A 59 -2.91 9.20 5.80
CA ALA A 59 -4.22 8.61 5.56
C ALA A 59 -4.13 7.38 4.64
N PRO A 60 -4.60 6.20 5.08
CA PRO A 60 -4.68 5.03 4.19
C PRO A 60 -5.66 5.30 3.05
N THR A 61 -5.22 5.10 1.81
CA THR A 61 -6.05 5.33 0.61
C THR A 61 -6.40 4.06 -0.15
N SER A 62 -5.74 2.94 0.14
CA SER A 62 -6.05 1.63 -0.43
C SER A 62 -5.58 0.51 0.50
N ASN A 63 -6.07 -0.72 0.24
CA ASN A 63 -5.65 -1.91 0.96
C ASN A 63 -4.62 -2.69 0.15
N MET A 64 -3.48 -3.05 0.76
CA MET A 64 -2.41 -3.80 0.09
C MET A 64 -2.87 -5.18 -0.43
N TYR A 65 -3.83 -5.80 0.27
CA TYR A 65 -4.34 -7.12 -0.11
C TYR A 65 -5.06 -7.08 -1.45
N ASP A 66 -5.73 -5.98 -1.78
CA ASP A 66 -6.42 -5.83 -3.07
C ASP A 66 -5.41 -5.76 -4.23
N TRP A 67 -4.26 -5.10 -4.01
CA TRP A 67 -3.19 -5.03 -4.99
C TRP A 67 -2.49 -6.38 -5.20
N ILE A 68 -2.25 -7.13 -4.12
CA ILE A 68 -1.70 -8.49 -4.19
C ILE A 68 -2.69 -9.41 -4.91
N ALA A 69 -3.96 -9.36 -4.52
CA ALA A 69 -5.04 -10.12 -5.14
C ALA A 69 -5.13 -9.85 -6.64
N GLY A 70 -5.15 -8.58 -7.06
CA GLY A 70 -5.16 -8.18 -8.47
C GLY A 70 -3.91 -8.65 -9.22
N SER A 71 -2.73 -8.57 -8.59
CA SER A 71 -1.48 -9.05 -9.18
C SER A 71 -1.48 -10.57 -9.38
N LEU A 72 -2.03 -11.32 -8.42
CA LEU A 72 -2.18 -12.79 -8.53
C LEU A 72 -3.24 -13.16 -9.57
N ALA A 73 -4.35 -12.42 -9.65
CA ALA A 73 -5.39 -12.60 -10.67
C ALA A 73 -4.81 -12.57 -12.07
N ASP A 74 -4.06 -11.51 -12.37
CA ASP A 74 -3.42 -11.29 -13.67
C ASP A 74 -2.32 -12.35 -13.93
N HIS A 75 -1.53 -12.67 -12.91
CA HIS A 75 -0.44 -13.63 -13.06
C HIS A 75 -0.93 -15.07 -13.30
N TRP A 76 -1.96 -15.51 -12.60
CA TRP A 76 -2.53 -16.87 -12.71
C TRP A 76 -3.71 -16.99 -13.66
N GLN A 77 -4.17 -15.87 -14.23
CA GLN A 77 -5.36 -15.80 -15.09
C GLN A 77 -6.61 -16.38 -14.43
N VAL A 78 -6.79 -16.08 -13.15
CA VAL A 78 -7.98 -16.45 -12.36
C VAL A 78 -8.92 -15.26 -12.24
N ASN A 79 -10.23 -15.52 -12.30
CA ASN A 79 -11.24 -14.46 -12.25
C ASN A 79 -11.63 -14.10 -10.80
N GLU A 80 -12.35 -12.99 -10.64
CA GLU A 80 -12.72 -12.42 -9.33
C GLU A 80 -13.48 -13.42 -8.42
N SER A 81 -14.31 -14.28 -9.01
CA SER A 81 -15.08 -15.31 -8.29
C SER A 81 -14.20 -16.43 -7.72
N GLN A 82 -13.11 -16.76 -8.40
CA GLN A 82 -12.13 -17.74 -7.93
C GLN A 82 -11.27 -17.12 -6.83
N LEU A 83 -10.91 -15.85 -7.00
CA LEU A 83 -10.09 -15.11 -6.05
C LEU A 83 -10.78 -14.97 -4.69
N ARG A 84 -12.05 -14.57 -4.66
CA ARG A 84 -12.82 -14.45 -3.40
C ARG A 84 -12.92 -15.74 -2.59
N LYS A 85 -12.76 -16.92 -3.20
CA LYS A 85 -12.77 -18.21 -2.50
C LYS A 85 -11.43 -18.54 -1.82
N LEU A 86 -10.33 -17.91 -2.24
CA LEU A 86 -8.98 -18.19 -1.76
C LEU A 86 -8.54 -17.26 -0.62
N ILE A 87 -9.11 -16.07 -0.57
CA ILE A 87 -8.83 -15.01 0.43
C ILE A 87 -9.99 -14.85 1.44
N GLY A 88 -10.87 -15.85 1.53
CA GLY A 88 -11.98 -15.90 2.48
C GLY A 88 -11.53 -16.09 3.92
#